data_AF-A0A1H0HVG4-F1
#
_entry.id   AF-A0A1H0HVG4-F1
#
_cell.length_a   1.000
_cell.length_b   1.000
_cell.length_c   1.000
_cell.angle_alpha   90.00
_cell.angle_beta   90.00
_cell.angle_gamma   90.00
#
_symmetry.space_group_name_H-M   'P 1'
#
loop_
_entity.id
_entity.type
_entity.pdbx_description
1 polymer ?
#
loop_
_entity_poly.entity_id
_entity_poly.type
_entity_poly.pdbx_seq_one_letter_code
_entity_poly.pdbx_strand_id
1 'polypeptide(L)'
;MMRGPAFVTTALGRLGRLGGGVGLAPLRALGWPVLCGLGLLLVGALLLGLSQQLRLQKNTLQLELRQAQKPGPKAAASAVRGVPVIFPPSSDYTADLAQIFDIAKSQGIVLASGDYRDADPTALGLDTRLVDLRINENYGTLKEFLASVLNAMPHAAVQELRIERKDGTTVKHQVFLKLALVYSPRTAPAQGAQATARKTPASAPEAGGTKGMP
;
A
#
# COMPACT_ATOMS: atom_id res chain seq x y z
N MET A 1 36.36 -26.46 24.33
CA MET A 1 36.39 -27.31 25.54
C MET A 1 36.21 -26.43 26.78
N MET A 2 35.10 -26.57 27.51
CA MET A 2 34.88 -26.21 28.93
C MET A 2 33.38 -26.44 29.22
N ARG A 3 33.03 -27.52 29.92
CA ARG A 3 32.69 -27.55 31.36
C ARG A 3 31.40 -26.77 31.71
N GLY A 4 30.30 -27.51 31.91
CA GLY A 4 29.13 -27.03 32.67
C GLY A 4 29.20 -27.47 34.14
N PRO A 5 28.14 -27.21 34.94
CA PRO A 5 27.94 -27.84 36.24
C PRO A 5 26.62 -28.66 36.33
N ALA A 6 26.56 -29.59 37.30
CA ALA A 6 25.42 -30.47 37.57
C ALA A 6 24.83 -30.22 38.99
N PHE A 7 23.50 -30.31 39.15
CA PHE A 7 22.71 -30.13 40.39
C PHE A 7 21.25 -30.64 40.12
N VAL A 8 20.49 -31.39 40.93
CA VAL A 8 20.71 -32.20 42.17
C VAL A 8 19.83 -33.47 42.13
N THR A 9 20.40 -34.59 42.61
CA THR A 9 19.85 -35.78 43.31
C THR A 9 18.37 -35.84 43.76
N THR A 10 17.75 -36.99 43.45
CA THR A 10 16.83 -37.85 44.25
C THR A 10 16.02 -37.29 45.44
N ALA A 11 14.70 -37.52 45.42
CA ALA A 11 13.87 -37.69 46.62
C ALA A 11 13.16 -39.06 46.60
N LEU A 12 13.12 -39.74 47.75
CA LEU A 12 12.69 -41.13 47.95
C LEU A 12 11.58 -41.19 49.01
N GLY A 13 10.53 -42.01 48.81
CA GLY A 13 9.43 -42.21 49.78
C GLY A 13 8.13 -42.60 49.07
N ARG A 14 7.69 -43.87 48.93
CA ARG A 14 7.58 -45.04 49.82
C ARG A 14 6.32 -45.01 50.72
N LEU A 15 5.54 -46.10 50.63
CA LEU A 15 4.54 -46.68 51.57
C LEU A 15 3.01 -46.44 51.40
N GLY A 16 2.24 -47.50 51.71
CA GLY A 16 0.76 -47.59 51.83
C GLY A 16 0.05 -47.88 50.50
N ARG A 17 -0.43 -49.09 50.14
CA ARG A 17 -0.91 -50.31 50.85
C ARG A 17 -2.19 -50.08 51.68
N LEU A 18 -3.15 -50.99 51.50
CA LEU A 18 -4.58 -50.99 51.89
C LEU A 18 -5.46 -50.34 50.79
N GLY A 19 -6.53 -50.94 50.27
CA GLY A 19 -7.20 -52.20 50.63
C GLY A 19 -8.69 -51.95 50.86
N GLY A 20 -9.55 -52.50 50.01
CA GLY A 20 -11.01 -52.32 50.10
C GLY A 20 -11.68 -52.62 48.77
N GLY A 21 -12.62 -53.58 48.75
CA GLY A 21 -13.20 -54.09 47.52
C GLY A 21 -14.20 -53.13 46.88
N VAL A 22 -14.20 -53.09 45.53
CA VAL A 22 -15.33 -52.57 44.75
C VAL A 22 -15.99 -53.77 44.08
N GLY A 23 -17.25 -54.04 44.43
CA GLY A 23 -17.99 -55.18 43.91
C GLY A 23 -18.25 -55.05 42.40
N LEU A 24 -17.83 -56.06 41.63
CA LEU A 24 -18.19 -56.18 40.23
C LEU A 24 -19.61 -56.73 40.09
N ALA A 25 -20.58 -55.82 39.96
CA ALA A 25 -21.97 -56.07 39.62
C ALA A 25 -22.43 -54.99 38.62
N PRO A 26 -23.34 -55.30 37.68
CA PRO A 26 -22.89 -55.79 36.38
C PRO A 26 -22.94 -54.74 35.25
N LEU A 27 -21.90 -54.70 34.42
CA LEU A 27 -21.79 -53.83 33.22
C LEU A 27 -22.70 -54.28 32.04
N ARG A 28 -23.97 -54.59 32.30
CA ARG A 28 -24.95 -55.01 31.27
C ARG A 28 -26.25 -54.20 31.22
N ALA A 29 -26.33 -53.10 31.97
CA ALA A 29 -27.42 -52.12 31.89
C ALA A 29 -26.96 -50.72 31.42
N LEU A 30 -25.68 -50.54 31.06
CA LEU A 30 -25.17 -49.27 30.53
C LEU A 30 -25.50 -49.16 29.04
N GLY A 31 -26.78 -48.93 28.75
CA GLY A 31 -27.33 -48.92 27.39
C GLY A 31 -26.76 -47.83 26.49
N TRP A 32 -26.95 -48.00 25.18
CA TRP A 32 -26.63 -47.03 24.12
C TRP A 32 -26.87 -45.54 24.43
N PRO A 33 -27.93 -45.08 25.14
CA PRO A 33 -28.04 -43.68 25.56
C PRO A 33 -26.79 -43.09 26.21
N VAL A 34 -26.01 -43.85 26.99
CA VAL A 34 -24.78 -43.36 27.64
C VAL A 34 -23.66 -43.13 26.62
N LEU A 35 -23.53 -44.02 25.63
CA LEU A 35 -22.58 -43.86 24.51
C LEU A 35 -22.96 -42.66 23.63
N CYS A 36 -24.25 -42.48 23.34
CA CYS A 36 -24.75 -41.32 22.60
C CYS A 36 -24.47 -40.01 23.36
N GLY A 37 -24.73 -39.96 24.68
CA GLY A 37 -24.45 -38.80 25.52
C GLY A 37 -22.96 -38.44 25.56
N LEU A 38 -22.09 -39.45 25.74
CA LEU A 38 -20.63 -39.24 25.76
C LEU A 38 -20.10 -38.76 24.40
N GLY A 39 -20.59 -39.31 23.29
CA GLY A 39 -20.23 -38.88 21.94
C GLY A 39 -20.64 -37.44 21.66
N LEU A 40 -21.86 -37.05 22.06
CA LEU A 40 -22.37 -35.69 21.85
C LEU A 40 -21.60 -34.65 22.70
N LEU A 41 -21.18 -35.03 23.92
CA LEU A 41 -20.32 -34.21 24.77
C LEU A 41 -18.91 -34.02 24.17
N LEU A 42 -18.30 -35.10 23.64
CA LEU A 42 -17.01 -35.03 22.94
C LEU A 42 -17.07 -34.13 21.68
N VAL A 43 -18.12 -34.24 20.87
CA VAL A 43 -18.32 -33.38 19.69
C VAL A 43 -18.53 -31.92 20.12
N GLY A 44 -19.31 -31.66 21.16
CA GLY A 44 -19.48 -30.31 21.71
C GLY A 44 -18.17 -29.69 22.20
N ALA A 45 -17.34 -30.46 22.93
CA ALA A 45 -16.03 -30.03 23.38
C ALA A 45 -15.07 -29.71 22.20
N LEU A 46 -15.08 -30.53 21.14
CA LEU A 46 -14.26 -30.32 19.96
C LEU A 46 -14.66 -29.03 19.20
N LEU A 47 -15.96 -28.78 19.03
CA LEU A 47 -16.49 -27.57 18.39
C LEU A 47 -16.13 -26.31 19.19
N LEU A 48 -16.23 -26.36 20.52
CA LEU A 48 -15.81 -25.26 21.39
C LEU A 48 -14.30 -24.99 21.29
N GLY A 49 -13.47 -26.03 21.25
CA GLY A 49 -12.01 -25.92 21.08
C GLY A 49 -11.62 -25.23 19.77
N LEU A 50 -12.17 -25.68 18.63
CA LEU A 50 -11.94 -25.02 17.34
C LEU A 50 -12.36 -23.54 17.36
N SER A 51 -13.50 -23.24 17.99
CA SER A 51 -14.00 -21.86 18.08
C SER A 51 -13.05 -20.93 18.85
N GLN A 52 -12.31 -21.45 19.84
CA GLN A 52 -11.29 -20.68 20.57
C GLN A 52 -10.04 -20.45 19.73
N GLN A 53 -9.53 -21.47 19.03
CA GLN A 53 -8.37 -21.32 18.15
C GLN A 53 -8.61 -20.27 17.03
N LEU A 54 -9.81 -20.29 16.44
CA LEU A 54 -10.23 -19.30 15.44
C LEU A 54 -10.32 -17.86 16.01
N ARG A 55 -10.65 -17.68 17.29
CA ARG A 55 -10.66 -16.37 17.96
C ARG A 55 -9.25 -15.86 18.22
N LEU A 56 -8.32 -16.73 18.60
CA LEU A 56 -6.93 -16.37 18.83
C LEU A 56 -6.24 -15.86 17.55
N GLN A 57 -6.43 -16.55 16.42
CA GLN A 57 -5.88 -16.12 15.12
C GLN A 57 -6.48 -14.79 14.61
N LYS A 58 -7.76 -14.52 14.89
CA LYS A 58 -8.38 -13.23 14.55
C LYS A 58 -7.78 -12.08 15.36
N ASN A 59 -7.49 -12.31 16.64
CA ASN A 59 -6.86 -11.30 17.50
C ASN A 59 -5.43 -10.97 17.06
N THR A 60 -4.63 -11.96 16.64
CA THR A 60 -3.27 -11.68 16.14
C THR A 60 -3.29 -10.84 14.87
N LEU A 61 -4.13 -11.19 13.89
CA LEU A 61 -4.29 -10.42 12.65
C LEU A 61 -4.84 -9.00 12.90
N GLN A 62 -5.78 -8.83 13.84
CA GLN A 62 -6.25 -7.49 14.22
C GLN A 62 -5.20 -6.65 14.95
N LEU A 63 -4.31 -7.27 15.72
CA LEU A 63 -3.18 -6.59 16.34
C LEU A 63 -2.14 -6.16 15.29
N GLU A 64 -1.83 -7.01 14.31
CA GLU A 64 -0.94 -6.67 13.19
C GLU A 64 -1.52 -5.52 12.35
N LEU A 65 -2.81 -5.58 11.98
CA LEU A 65 -3.49 -4.48 11.27
C LEU A 65 -3.49 -3.18 12.08
N ARG A 66 -3.71 -3.24 13.40
CA ARG A 66 -3.62 -2.05 14.28
C ARG A 66 -2.20 -1.54 14.45
N GLN A 67 -1.17 -2.38 14.32
CA GLN A 67 0.23 -1.92 14.32
C GLN A 67 0.62 -1.30 12.99
N ALA A 68 0.19 -1.88 11.87
CA ALA A 68 0.37 -1.30 10.52
C ALA A 68 -0.40 0.02 10.31
N GLN A 69 -1.55 0.20 10.99
CA GLN A 69 -2.33 1.43 10.96
C GLN A 69 -1.93 2.48 12.01
N LYS A 70 -0.91 2.24 12.86
CA LYS A 70 -0.34 3.32 13.66
C LYS A 70 0.29 4.32 12.68
N PRO A 71 -0.15 5.59 12.65
CA PRO A 71 0.59 6.61 11.92
C PRO A 71 2.00 6.62 12.50
N GLY A 72 3.01 6.40 11.66
CA GLY A 72 4.39 6.66 12.04
C GLY A 72 4.50 8.08 12.61
N PRO A 73 5.44 8.35 13.52
CA PRO A 73 5.60 9.69 14.08
C PRO A 73 5.64 10.67 12.92
N LYS A 74 4.63 11.57 12.84
CA LYS A 74 4.64 12.70 11.91
C LYS A 74 6.00 13.34 12.12
N ALA A 75 6.87 13.25 11.12
CA ALA A 75 8.21 13.80 11.21
C ALA A 75 8.02 15.23 11.70
N ALA A 76 8.58 15.52 12.88
CA ALA A 76 8.38 16.83 13.49
C ALA A 76 8.75 17.84 12.42
N ALA A 77 7.84 18.75 12.11
CA ALA A 77 8.08 19.78 11.13
C ALA A 77 9.09 20.76 11.73
N SER A 78 10.34 20.33 11.78
CA SER A 78 11.50 21.21 11.83
C SER A 78 11.24 22.23 10.75
N ALA A 79 11.04 23.48 11.18
CA ALA A 79 10.98 24.62 10.29
C ALA A 79 12.37 24.84 9.70
N VAL A 80 12.79 23.89 8.85
CA VAL A 80 13.80 24.11 7.82
C VAL A 80 13.35 25.36 7.12
N ARG A 81 14.16 26.41 7.25
CA ARG A 81 13.86 27.74 6.71
C ARG A 81 13.72 27.55 5.21
N GLY A 82 12.46 27.51 4.75
CA GLY A 82 12.12 26.88 3.48
C GLY A 82 12.87 27.55 2.34
N VAL A 83 13.67 26.76 1.61
CA VAL A 83 14.02 27.15 0.24
C VAL A 83 12.69 27.35 -0.48
N PRO A 84 12.44 28.49 -1.14
CA PRO A 84 11.23 28.67 -1.90
C PRO A 84 11.24 27.69 -3.08
N VAL A 85 10.59 26.54 -2.90
CA VAL A 85 10.41 25.55 -3.95
C VAL A 85 9.41 26.13 -4.96
N ILE A 86 9.95 26.69 -6.04
CA ILE A 86 9.16 27.14 -7.18
C ILE A 86 8.77 25.88 -7.95
N PHE A 87 7.50 25.50 -7.89
CA PHE A 87 6.99 24.35 -8.66
C PHE A 87 6.86 24.72 -10.13
N PRO A 88 7.46 23.96 -11.06
CA PRO A 88 7.36 24.23 -12.50
C PRO A 88 5.90 24.11 -12.98
N PRO A 89 5.53 24.73 -14.12
CA PRO A 89 4.22 24.57 -14.71
C PRO A 89 4.01 23.14 -15.22
N SER A 90 2.78 22.64 -15.17
CA SER A 90 2.48 21.25 -15.57
C SER A 90 2.52 20.95 -17.08
N SER A 91 3.06 21.88 -17.87
CA SER A 91 3.59 21.67 -19.23
C SER A 91 4.89 20.87 -19.23
N ASP A 92 5.72 21.04 -18.21
CA ASP A 92 7.14 20.68 -18.26
C ASP A 92 7.36 19.18 -17.94
N TYR A 93 6.32 18.52 -17.41
CA TYR A 93 6.24 17.09 -17.13
C TYR A 93 6.81 16.18 -18.23
N THR A 94 6.58 16.49 -19.51
CA THR A 94 7.10 15.68 -20.62
C THR A 94 8.63 15.77 -20.73
N ALA A 95 9.21 16.92 -20.41
CA ALA A 95 10.66 17.11 -20.34
C ALA A 95 11.24 16.44 -19.08
N ASP A 96 10.57 16.55 -17.94
CA ASP A 96 10.97 15.87 -16.70
C ASP A 96 10.94 14.33 -16.84
N LEU A 97 9.92 13.78 -17.51
CA LEU A 97 9.89 12.36 -17.88
C LEU A 97 11.10 11.99 -18.75
N ALA A 98 11.36 12.74 -19.81
CA ALA A 98 12.52 12.49 -20.67
C ALA A 98 13.84 12.52 -19.86
N GLN A 99 13.98 13.47 -18.93
CA GLN A 99 15.12 13.56 -18.04
C GLN A 99 15.27 12.34 -17.12
N ILE A 100 14.18 11.77 -16.58
CA ILE A 100 14.21 10.52 -15.81
C ILE A 100 14.75 9.36 -16.68
N PHE A 101 14.28 9.24 -17.92
CA PHE A 101 14.74 8.20 -18.85
C PHE A 101 16.21 8.41 -19.27
N ASP A 102 16.65 9.65 -19.49
CA ASP A 102 18.04 9.97 -19.82
C ASP A 102 19.00 9.71 -18.63
N ILE A 103 18.58 10.03 -17.40
CA ILE A 103 19.33 9.68 -16.18
C ILE A 103 19.46 8.15 -16.08
N ALA A 104 18.37 7.40 -16.22
CA ALA A 104 18.41 5.94 -16.20
C ALA A 104 19.34 5.36 -17.28
N LYS A 105 19.24 5.87 -18.52
CA LYS A 105 20.09 5.47 -19.65
C LYS A 105 21.56 5.78 -19.40
N SER A 106 21.90 6.96 -18.84
CA SER A 106 23.27 7.34 -18.51
C SER A 106 23.93 6.42 -17.47
N GLN A 107 23.12 5.80 -16.61
CA GLN A 107 23.56 4.85 -15.58
C GLN A 107 23.40 3.38 -15.99
N GLY A 108 23.01 3.11 -17.24
CA GLY A 108 22.82 1.75 -17.76
C GLY A 108 21.59 1.01 -17.19
N ILE A 109 20.64 1.73 -16.61
CA ILE A 109 19.46 1.16 -15.95
C ILE A 109 18.35 0.92 -16.98
N VAL A 110 17.88 -0.33 -17.05
CA VAL A 110 16.75 -0.70 -17.91
C VAL A 110 15.44 -0.51 -17.16
N LEU A 111 14.67 0.50 -17.57
CA LEU A 111 13.29 0.74 -17.12
C LEU A 111 12.33 -0.18 -17.89
N ALA A 112 11.62 -1.07 -17.18
CA ALA A 112 10.80 -2.13 -17.78
C ALA A 112 9.36 -1.68 -18.09
N SER A 113 8.86 -0.65 -17.43
CA SER A 113 7.64 0.11 -17.78
C SER A 113 7.65 1.44 -17.03
N GLY A 114 6.95 2.44 -17.58
CA GLY A 114 6.64 3.71 -16.94
C GLY A 114 5.15 4.00 -17.12
N ASP A 115 4.31 3.51 -16.21
CA ASP A 115 2.89 3.84 -16.23
C ASP A 115 2.68 5.23 -15.59
N TYR A 116 1.84 6.07 -16.19
CA TYR A 116 1.55 7.41 -15.71
C TYR A 116 0.08 7.58 -15.36
N ARG A 117 -0.20 8.35 -14.30
CA ARG A 117 -1.55 8.70 -13.87
C ARG A 117 -1.56 10.07 -13.18
N ASP A 118 -2.62 10.83 -13.37
CA ASP A 118 -2.89 12.00 -12.55
C ASP A 118 -3.26 11.54 -11.13
N ALA A 119 -2.77 12.23 -10.10
CA ALA A 119 -3.19 12.02 -8.72
C ALA A 119 -4.52 12.76 -8.45
N ASP A 120 -5.23 12.33 -7.40
CA ASP A 120 -6.40 13.08 -6.92
C ASP A 120 -6.01 14.54 -6.58
N PRO A 121 -6.88 15.52 -6.90
CA PRO A 121 -6.56 16.93 -6.70
C PRO A 121 -6.28 17.23 -5.24
N THR A 122 -5.04 17.64 -4.95
CA THR A 122 -4.61 17.96 -3.59
C THR A 122 -5.22 19.29 -3.15
N ALA A 123 -5.60 19.40 -1.87
CA ALA A 123 -6.23 20.61 -1.30
C ALA A 123 -5.41 21.92 -1.42
N LEU A 124 -4.14 21.82 -1.86
CA LEU A 124 -3.23 22.93 -2.13
C LEU A 124 -3.34 23.49 -3.56
N GLY A 125 -4.18 22.91 -4.42
CA GLY A 125 -4.35 23.36 -5.82
C GLY A 125 -3.17 23.03 -6.74
N LEU A 126 -2.29 22.11 -6.34
CA LEU A 126 -1.14 21.66 -7.13
C LEU A 126 -1.52 20.48 -8.03
N ASP A 127 -1.01 20.47 -9.26
CA ASP A 127 -1.12 19.34 -10.20
C ASP A 127 -0.04 18.32 -9.81
N THR A 128 -0.43 17.08 -9.47
CA THR A 128 0.50 16.03 -9.04
C THR A 128 0.35 14.84 -9.96
N ARG A 129 1.47 14.43 -10.58
CA ARG A 129 1.48 13.28 -11.51
C ARG A 129 2.33 12.17 -10.95
N LEU A 130 1.77 10.96 -10.98
CA LEU A 130 2.43 9.77 -10.48
C LEU A 130 3.05 9.02 -11.65
N VAL A 131 4.27 8.54 -11.44
CA VAL A 131 5.07 7.76 -12.40
C VAL A 131 5.46 6.45 -11.71
N ASP A 132 4.86 5.36 -12.19
CA ASP A 132 5.10 3.99 -11.72
C ASP A 132 6.26 3.38 -12.54
N LEU A 133 7.45 3.30 -11.96
CA LEU A 133 8.66 2.76 -12.60
C LEU A 133 8.95 1.33 -12.12
N ARG A 134 9.30 0.45 -13.07
CA ARG A 134 9.81 -0.91 -12.77
C ARG A 134 11.27 -1.02 -13.16
N ILE A 135 12.13 -1.33 -12.20
CA ILE A 135 13.59 -1.41 -12.35
C ILE A 135 14.08 -2.79 -11.90
N ASN A 136 15.03 -3.39 -12.62
CA ASN A 136 15.62 -4.68 -12.25
C ASN A 136 17.12 -4.54 -11.98
N GLU A 137 17.50 -3.89 -10.88
CA GLU A 137 18.90 -3.58 -10.55
C GLU A 137 19.27 -3.87 -9.10
N ASN A 138 20.57 -3.78 -8.79
CA ASN A 138 21.07 -3.88 -7.43
C ASN A 138 20.77 -2.60 -6.62
N TYR A 139 20.81 -2.69 -5.29
CA TYR A 139 20.49 -1.59 -4.38
C TYR A 139 21.44 -0.37 -4.48
N GLY A 140 22.71 -0.58 -4.81
CA GLY A 140 23.69 0.51 -4.97
C GLY A 140 23.33 1.40 -6.15
N THR A 141 23.17 0.79 -7.33
CA THR A 141 22.75 1.47 -8.56
C THR A 141 21.39 2.17 -8.41
N LEU A 142 20.42 1.54 -7.71
CA LEU A 142 19.14 2.18 -7.39
C LEU A 142 19.29 3.45 -6.55
N LYS A 143 20.19 3.44 -5.56
CA LYS A 143 20.43 4.61 -4.69
C LYS A 143 21.05 5.76 -5.47
N GLU A 144 22.00 5.48 -6.35
CA GLU A 144 22.65 6.47 -7.21
C GLU A 144 21.66 7.09 -8.20
N PHE A 145 20.81 6.25 -8.83
CA PHE A 145 19.71 6.70 -9.67
C PHE A 145 18.76 7.64 -8.95
N LEU A 146 18.24 7.21 -7.80
CA LEU A 146 17.27 7.99 -7.05
C LEU A 146 17.87 9.32 -6.55
N ALA A 147 19.14 9.33 -6.14
CA ALA A 147 19.85 10.55 -5.80
C ALA A 147 19.99 11.49 -7.01
N SER A 148 20.35 10.97 -8.19
CA SER A 148 20.43 11.77 -9.42
C SER A 148 19.07 12.35 -9.84
N VAL A 149 17.99 11.56 -9.77
CA VAL A 149 16.63 12.01 -10.07
C VAL A 149 16.18 13.12 -9.11
N LEU A 150 16.29 12.92 -7.79
CA LEU A 150 15.83 13.90 -6.81
C LEU A 150 16.70 15.17 -6.77
N ASN A 151 17.98 15.09 -7.14
CA ASN A 151 18.85 16.26 -7.30
C ASN A 151 18.53 17.05 -8.58
N ALA A 152 18.11 16.37 -9.66
CA ALA A 152 17.73 17.00 -10.92
C ALA A 152 16.33 17.64 -10.88
N MET A 153 15.38 17.00 -10.19
CA MET A 153 13.99 17.42 -10.04
C MET A 153 13.63 17.61 -8.56
N PRO A 154 13.89 18.78 -7.95
CA PRO A 154 13.54 19.07 -6.55
C PRO A 154 12.02 19.05 -6.26
N HIS A 155 11.20 19.10 -7.31
CA HIS A 155 9.74 18.98 -7.28
C HIS A 155 9.25 17.52 -7.41
N ALA A 156 10.15 16.55 -7.50
CA ALA A 156 9.84 15.12 -7.43
C ALA A 156 10.00 14.57 -6.00
N ALA A 157 9.11 13.66 -5.62
CA ALA A 157 9.12 12.96 -4.33
C ALA A 157 8.89 11.46 -4.51
N VAL A 158 9.42 10.64 -3.60
CA VAL A 158 9.15 9.20 -3.57
C VAL A 158 7.84 8.95 -2.80
N GLN A 159 6.85 8.37 -3.46
CA GLN A 159 5.57 8.01 -2.86
C GLN A 159 5.57 6.55 -2.35
N GLU A 160 6.14 5.62 -3.12
CA GLU A 160 6.29 4.22 -2.73
C GLU A 160 7.63 3.69 -3.27
N LEU A 161 8.36 2.93 -2.46
CA LEU A 161 9.51 2.14 -2.88
C LEU A 161 9.35 0.73 -2.34
N ARG A 162 9.17 -0.24 -3.25
CA ARG A 162 9.07 -1.65 -2.94
C ARG A 162 10.20 -2.41 -3.62
N ILE A 163 10.92 -3.22 -2.84
CA ILE A 163 12.05 -4.02 -3.32
C ILE A 163 11.70 -5.48 -3.10
N GLU A 164 11.52 -6.21 -4.19
CA GLU A 164 11.22 -7.64 -4.21
C GLU A 164 12.47 -8.40 -4.66
N ARG A 165 12.94 -9.31 -3.81
CA ARG A 165 14.12 -10.13 -4.08
C ARG A 165 13.68 -11.44 -4.69
N LYS A 166 13.88 -11.59 -6.00
CA LYS A 166 13.39 -12.72 -6.80
C LYS A 166 13.83 -14.08 -6.26
N ASP A 167 15.11 -14.22 -5.93
CA ASP A 167 15.69 -15.38 -5.24
C ASP A 167 16.74 -14.94 -4.22
N GLY A 168 16.95 -15.74 -3.17
CA GLY A 168 17.89 -15.43 -2.08
C GLY A 168 19.37 -15.29 -2.50
N THR A 169 19.71 -15.70 -3.73
CA THR A 169 21.05 -15.67 -4.33
C THR A 169 21.24 -14.56 -5.37
N THR A 170 20.19 -13.84 -5.78
CA THR A 170 20.29 -12.85 -6.87
C THR A 170 20.68 -11.46 -6.36
N VAL A 171 21.74 -10.90 -6.93
CA VAL A 171 22.26 -9.55 -6.61
C VAL A 171 21.35 -8.42 -7.14
N LYS A 172 20.66 -8.67 -8.26
CA LYS A 172 19.63 -7.77 -8.79
C LYS A 172 18.29 -8.01 -8.09
N HIS A 173 17.55 -6.95 -7.82
CA HIS A 173 16.22 -6.99 -7.21
C HIS A 173 15.20 -6.38 -8.17
N GLN A 174 13.97 -6.86 -8.11
CA GLN A 174 12.86 -6.24 -8.81
C GLN A 174 12.33 -5.11 -7.94
N VAL A 175 12.41 -3.89 -8.45
CA VAL A 175 12.09 -2.66 -7.72
C VAL A 175 10.89 -2.01 -8.39
N PHE A 176 9.88 -1.70 -7.57
CA PHE A 176 8.75 -0.87 -7.96
C PHE A 176 8.91 0.46 -7.24
N LEU A 177 9.08 1.52 -8.03
CA LEU A 177 9.30 2.88 -7.55
C LEU A 177 8.15 3.75 -8.06
N LYS A 178 7.45 4.42 -7.15
CA LYS A 178 6.45 5.43 -7.48
C LYS A 178 7.00 6.81 -7.16
N LEU A 179 7.15 7.63 -8.19
CA LEU A 179 7.51 9.04 -8.05
C LEU A 179 6.24 9.89 -8.18
N ALA A 180 6.10 10.87 -7.31
CA ALA A 180 5.13 11.94 -7.43
C ALA A 180 5.87 13.21 -7.88
N LEU A 181 5.53 13.74 -9.05
CA LEU A 181 6.06 15.02 -9.54
C LEU A 181 4.99 16.09 -9.34
N VAL A 182 5.37 17.18 -8.67
CA VAL A 182 4.45 18.24 -8.22
C VAL A 182 4.65 19.50 -9.06
N TYR A 183 3.56 20.04 -9.58
CA TYR A 183 3.55 21.17 -10.50
C TYR A 183 2.62 22.29 -10.02
N SER A 184 2.95 23.51 -10.43
CA SER A 184 2.00 24.61 -10.42
C SER A 184 0.84 24.28 -11.36
N PRO A 185 -0.43 24.55 -10.96
CA PRO A 185 -1.58 24.28 -11.81
C PRO A 185 -1.44 25.05 -13.12
N ARG A 186 -1.81 24.41 -14.24
CA ARG A 186 -1.84 25.08 -15.53
C ARG A 186 -2.83 26.24 -15.47
N THR A 187 -2.31 27.47 -15.40
CA THR A 187 -3.06 28.69 -15.68
C THR A 187 -3.50 28.65 -17.15
N ALA A 188 -4.66 28.03 -17.39
CA ALA A 188 -5.29 28.08 -18.70
C ALA A 188 -5.49 29.56 -19.07
N PRO A 189 -4.95 30.05 -20.20
CA PRO A 189 -5.26 31.39 -20.66
C PRO A 189 -6.77 31.49 -20.83
N ALA A 190 -7.37 32.56 -20.32
CA ALA A 190 -8.82 32.66 -20.14
C ALA A 190 -9.59 32.54 -21.48
N GLN A 191 -9.98 31.31 -21.83
CA GLN A 191 -10.85 30.98 -22.97
C GLN A 191 -12.32 31.31 -22.65
N GLY A 192 -12.56 32.58 -22.30
CA GLY A 192 -13.88 33.17 -22.05
C GLY A 192 -14.18 34.43 -22.87
N ALA A 193 -13.19 35.00 -23.57
CA ALA A 193 -13.31 36.31 -24.22
C ALA A 193 -13.79 36.30 -25.69
N GLN A 194 -14.03 35.13 -26.31
CA GLN A 194 -14.35 35.03 -27.75
C GLN A 194 -15.74 34.45 -28.10
N ALA A 195 -16.57 34.09 -27.11
CA ALA A 195 -17.87 33.48 -27.36
C ALA A 195 -19.03 34.48 -27.64
N THR A 196 -18.84 35.79 -27.41
CA THR A 196 -19.90 36.81 -27.53
C THR A 196 -19.88 37.59 -28.85
N ALA A 197 -18.86 37.46 -29.69
CA ALA A 197 -18.69 38.25 -30.91
C ALA A 197 -19.36 37.67 -32.19
N ARG A 198 -20.33 36.75 -32.06
CA ARG A 198 -20.93 36.05 -33.22
C ARG A 198 -22.45 35.94 -33.22
N LYS A 199 -23.15 37.06 -33.06
CA LYS A 199 -24.53 37.20 -33.57
C LYS A 199 -24.93 38.64 -33.92
N THR A 200 -24.23 39.26 -34.87
CA THR A 200 -24.83 40.34 -35.67
C THR A 200 -25.72 39.68 -36.72
N PRO A 201 -27.06 39.80 -36.65
CA PRO A 201 -27.90 39.45 -37.78
C PRO A 201 -27.64 40.46 -38.89
N ALA A 202 -27.04 39.99 -39.99
CA ALA A 202 -26.98 40.76 -41.21
C ALA A 202 -28.40 40.84 -41.80
N SER A 203 -29.08 41.96 -41.56
CA SER A 203 -30.30 42.30 -42.30
C SER A 203 -29.92 42.58 -43.76
N ALA A 204 -30.19 41.61 -44.63
CA ALA A 204 -29.97 41.76 -46.07
C ALA A 204 -30.99 42.75 -46.68
N PRO A 205 -30.63 43.45 -47.77
CA PRO A 205 -31.54 44.26 -48.58
C PRO A 205 -32.33 43.40 -49.58
N GLU A 206 -33.18 44.07 -50.38
CA GLU A 206 -34.05 43.52 -51.45
C GLU A 206 -35.25 42.66 -50.97
N ALA A 207 -36.40 42.65 -51.66
CA ALA A 207 -37.00 43.57 -52.65
C ALA A 207 -38.50 43.21 -52.80
N GLY A 208 -39.29 44.07 -53.44
CA GLY A 208 -40.64 43.72 -53.92
C GLY A 208 -41.72 44.74 -53.56
N GLY A 209 -42.27 45.43 -54.57
CA GLY A 209 -43.41 46.33 -54.38
C GLY A 209 -44.76 45.62 -54.57
N THR A 210 -45.86 46.34 -54.33
CA THR A 210 -46.86 46.71 -55.36
C THR A 210 -48.14 47.34 -54.76
N LYS A 211 -48.78 48.21 -55.55
CA LYS A 211 -50.26 48.37 -55.76
C LYS A 211 -51.10 49.34 -54.88
N GLY A 212 -51.86 50.20 -55.58
CA GLY A 212 -53.07 50.94 -55.13
C GLY A 212 -52.79 52.37 -54.64
N MET A 213 -53.25 53.47 -55.27
CA MET A 213 -54.63 53.98 -55.47
C MET A 213 -55.41 54.24 -54.16
N PRO A 214 -56.29 55.27 -54.09
CA PRO A 214 -56.92 56.03 -55.19
C PRO A 214 -56.18 57.29 -55.65
#